data_AF-A0A0Q7YUR9-F1
#
_entry.id   AF-A0A0Q7YUR9-F1
#
_cell.length_a   1.000
_cell.length_b   1.000
_cell.length_c   1.000
_cell.angle_alpha   90.00
_cell.angle_beta   90.00
_cell.angle_gamma   90.00
#
_symmetry.space_group_name_H-M   'P 1'
#
loop_
_entity.id
_entity.type
_entity.pdbx_description
1 polymer ?
#
loop_
_entity_poly.entity_id
_entity_poly.type
_entity_poly.pdbx_seq_one_letter_code
_entity_poly.pdbx_strand_id
1 'polypeptide(L)'
;MAEYNGDLYAFSDVRFERRDQKSILVAYLLWFFLGGVAAHRFYLGYNNSGIAMVLLLAGTLVVGIAAFLSPILYIGLILWSLWVLADAVMIPFMAR
;
A
#
# COMPACT_ATOMS: atom_id res chain seq x y z
N MET A 1 -56.02 5.46 3.86
CA MET A 1 -54.97 4.96 2.94
C MET A 1 -53.68 5.58 3.42
N ALA A 2 -52.72 4.78 3.90
CA ALA A 2 -51.46 5.31 4.44
C ALA A 2 -50.53 5.66 3.26
N GLU A 3 -50.03 6.89 3.27
CA GLU A 3 -49.14 7.44 2.25
C GLU A 3 -47.72 6.92 2.49
N TYR A 4 -47.22 6.07 1.58
CA TYR A 4 -45.89 5.49 1.63
C TYR A 4 -44.86 6.58 1.27
N ASN A 5 -44.34 7.26 2.29
CA ASN A 5 -43.38 8.35 2.15
C ASN A 5 -41.99 7.82 1.78
N GLY A 6 -41.26 8.56 0.94
CA GLY A 6 -39.92 8.22 0.44
C GLY A 6 -38.79 8.26 1.47
N ASP A 7 -39.09 8.09 2.76
CA ASP A 7 -38.11 8.04 3.86
C ASP A 7 -37.21 6.80 3.80
N LEU A 8 -37.68 5.72 3.16
CA LEU A 8 -36.87 4.55 2.85
C LEU A 8 -35.66 4.88 1.95
N TYR A 9 -35.77 5.87 1.06
CA TYR A 9 -34.62 6.30 0.26
C TYR A 9 -33.62 7.09 1.11
N ALA A 10 -34.11 7.98 1.98
CA ALA A 10 -33.27 8.72 2.92
C ALA A 10 -32.56 7.81 3.95
N PHE A 11 -33.18 6.70 4.36
CA PHE A 11 -32.54 5.69 5.21
C PHE A 11 -31.61 4.75 4.41
N SER A 12 -31.88 4.53 3.11
CA SER A 12 -30.97 3.81 2.22
C SER A 12 -29.71 4.60 1.85
N ASP A 13 -29.76 5.93 1.94
CA ASP A 13 -28.64 6.87 1.74
C ASP A 13 -27.70 6.95 2.96
N VAL A 14 -28.10 6.36 4.08
CA VAL A 14 -27.15 5.79 5.06
C VAL A 14 -26.54 4.52 4.45
N ARG A 15 -26.17 4.60 3.17
CA ARG A 15 -25.44 3.58 2.45
C ARG A 15 -24.27 3.27 3.34
N PHE A 16 -24.19 2.01 3.74
CA PHE A 16 -22.93 1.36 4.04
C PHE A 16 -21.96 1.90 3.00
N GLU A 17 -21.12 2.86 3.40
CA GLU A 17 -20.02 3.33 2.59
C GLU A 17 -19.19 2.06 2.47
N ARG A 18 -19.49 1.27 1.44
CA ARG A 18 -18.77 0.09 1.09
C ARG A 18 -17.46 0.68 0.64
N ARG A 19 -16.58 1.00 1.59
CA ARG A 19 -15.17 1.19 1.33
C ARG A 19 -14.83 -0.03 0.50
N ASP A 20 -14.62 0.18 -0.79
CA ASP A 20 -14.32 -0.89 -1.73
C ASP A 20 -13.19 -1.67 -1.09
N GLN A 21 -13.54 -2.83 -0.51
CA GLN A 21 -12.60 -3.61 0.28
C GLN A 21 -11.54 -4.05 -0.72
N LYS A 22 -10.39 -3.36 -0.69
CA LYS A 22 -9.28 -3.61 -1.60
C LYS A 22 -8.91 -5.07 -1.44
N SER A 23 -8.90 -5.81 -2.55
CA SER A 23 -8.70 -7.25 -2.49
C SER A 23 -7.31 -7.57 -1.96
N ILE A 24 -7.24 -8.30 -0.85
CA ILE A 24 -6.00 -8.76 -0.24
C ILE A 24 -5.17 -9.60 -1.22
N LEU A 25 -5.86 -10.36 -2.07
CA LEU A 25 -5.24 -11.20 -3.10
C LEU A 25 -4.52 -10.33 -4.13
N VAL A 26 -5.17 -9.23 -4.54
CA VAL A 26 -4.58 -8.25 -5.46
C VAL A 26 -3.37 -7.58 -4.79
N ALA A 27 -3.44 -7.24 -3.50
CA ALA A 27 -2.30 -6.70 -2.76
C ALA A 27 -1.10 -7.68 -2.72
N TYR A 28 -1.32 -8.98 -2.52
CA TYR A 28 -0.25 -10.00 -2.58
C TYR A 28 0.33 -10.18 -3.98
N LEU A 29 -0.51 -10.12 -5.03
CA LEU A 29 -0.04 -10.15 -6.41
C LEU A 29 0.83 -8.93 -6.73
N LEU A 30 0.38 -7.73 -6.36
CA LEU A 30 1.19 -6.51 -6.51
C LEU A 30 2.48 -6.57 -5.68
N TRP A 31 2.44 -7.16 -4.50
CA TRP A 31 3.65 -7.35 -3.68
C TRP A 31 4.62 -8.36 -4.31
N PHE A 32 4.14 -9.47 -4.90
CA PHE A 32 5.00 -10.46 -5.52
C PHE A 32 5.70 -9.91 -6.79
N PHE A 33 4.97 -9.19 -7.64
CA PHE A 33 5.52 -8.65 -8.90
C PHE A 33 6.20 -7.28 -8.74
N LEU A 34 5.67 -6.41 -7.87
CA LEU A 34 6.08 -5.01 -7.68
C LEU A 34 6.41 -4.68 -6.22
N GLY A 35 6.68 -5.67 -5.36
CA GLY A 35 6.93 -5.45 -3.92
C GLY A 35 8.07 -4.48 -3.64
N GLY A 36 9.02 -4.37 -4.56
CA GLY A 36 10.08 -3.38 -4.46
C GLY A 36 9.68 -1.93 -4.76
N VAL A 37 8.62 -1.73 -5.54
CA VAL A 37 8.18 -0.40 -6.01
C VAL A 37 7.05 0.15 -5.14
N ALA A 38 6.74 -0.50 -4.02
CA ALA A 38 5.67 -0.11 -3.09
C ALA A 38 4.26 -0.06 -3.71
N ALA A 39 4.03 -0.72 -4.86
CA ALA A 39 2.78 -0.62 -5.60
C ALA A 39 1.57 -1.17 -4.84
N HIS A 40 1.78 -2.18 -3.97
CA HIS A 40 0.76 -2.72 -3.07
C HIS A 40 0.27 -1.68 -2.05
N ARG A 41 1.14 -0.77 -1.56
CA ARG A 41 0.77 0.31 -0.63
C ARG A 41 -0.08 1.40 -1.30
N PHE A 42 0.23 1.74 -2.55
CA PHE A 42 -0.59 2.64 -3.37
C PHE A 42 -1.96 2.02 -3.67
N TYR A 43 -2.01 0.71 -3.94
CA TYR A 43 -3.28 0.01 -4.14
C TYR A 43 -4.14 0.04 -2.89
N LEU A 44 -3.56 -0.18 -1.70
CA LEU A 44 -4.27 -0.15 -0.41
C LEU A 44 -4.62 1.28 0.07
N GLY A 45 -4.26 2.34 -0.66
CA GLY A 45 -4.58 3.73 -0.32
C GLY A 45 -3.62 4.39 0.67
N TYR A 46 -2.52 3.72 1.03
CA TYR A 46 -1.48 4.24 1.93
C TYR A 46 -0.43 5.07 1.19
N ASN A 47 -0.87 6.11 0.47
CA ASN A 47 -0.02 6.97 -0.37
C ASN A 47 1.14 7.61 0.41
N ASN A 48 0.90 8.08 1.63
CA ASN A 48 1.94 8.71 2.45
C ASN A 48 3.10 7.74 2.75
N SER A 49 2.78 6.46 3.01
CA SER A 49 3.80 5.45 3.29
C SER A 49 4.47 4.93 2.01
N GLY A 50 3.76 4.92 0.88
CA GLY A 50 4.32 4.58 -0.43
C GLY A 50 5.32 5.63 -0.92
N ILE A 51 5.00 6.92 -0.76
CA ILE A 51 5.90 8.03 -1.11
C ILE A 51 7.19 7.97 -0.29
N ALA A 52 7.11 7.73 1.02
CA ALA A 52 8.29 7.57 1.87
C ALA A 52 9.20 6.42 1.39
N MET A 53 8.60 5.31 0.97
CA MET A 53 9.31 4.12 0.47
C MET A 53 10.01 4.40 -0.87
N VAL A 54 9.36 5.11 -1.79
CA VAL A 54 9.94 5.52 -3.08
C VAL A 54 11.07 6.53 -2.88
N LEU A 55 10.92 7.51 -1.98
CA LEU A 55 11.98 8.47 -1.67
C LEU A 55 13.21 7.79 -1.07
N LEU A 56 13.02 6.82 -0.16
CA LEU A 56 14.11 6.04 0.39
C LEU A 56 14.79 5.19 -0.68
N LEU A 57 14.04 4.50 -1.53
CA LEU A 57 14.59 3.74 -2.66
C LEU A 57 15.42 4.65 -3.58
N ALA A 58 14.86 5.79 -3.98
CA ALA A 58 15.53 6.76 -4.86
C ALA A 58 16.81 7.32 -4.22
N GLY A 59 16.76 7.70 -2.94
CA GLY A 59 17.95 8.17 -2.21
C GLY A 59 19.05 7.10 -2.15
N THR A 60 18.67 5.85 -1.86
CA THR A 60 19.62 4.72 -1.82
C THR A 60 20.25 4.46 -3.19
N LEU A 61 19.46 4.54 -4.26
CA LEU A 61 19.92 4.36 -5.65
C LEU A 61 20.85 5.49 -6.09
N VAL A 62 20.51 6.75 -5.79
CA VAL A 62 21.32 7.93 -6.16
C VAL A 62 22.66 7.91 -5.43
N VAL A 63 22.65 7.70 -4.11
CA VAL A 63 23.88 7.58 -3.31
C VAL A 63 24.68 6.36 -3.74
N GLY A 64 24.00 5.27 -4.07
CA GLY A 64 24.62 4.03 -4.52
C GLY A 64 25.32 4.11 -5.86
N ILE A 65 24.68 4.73 -6.86
CA ILE A 65 25.26 4.94 -8.18
C ILE A 65 26.46 5.91 -8.08
N ALA A 66 26.35 6.95 -7.25
CA ALA A 66 27.43 7.89 -7.02
C ALA A 66 28.62 7.25 -6.26
N ALA A 67 28.35 6.28 -5.38
CA ALA A 67 29.33 5.55 -4.60
C ALA A 67 29.47 4.11 -5.11
N PHE A 68 30.15 3.93 -6.25
CA PHE A 68 30.49 2.62 -6.83
C PHE A 68 30.85 1.58 -5.74
N LEU A 69 30.00 0.56 -5.58
CA LEU A 69 30.16 -0.57 -4.65
C LEU A 69 30.46 -0.20 -3.18
N SER A 70 29.93 0.91 -2.67
CA SER A 70 30.05 1.23 -1.24
C SER A 70 29.30 0.20 -0.37
N PRO A 71 29.84 -0.21 0.81
CA PRO A 71 29.12 -1.03 1.79
C PRO A 71 27.75 -0.46 2.19
N ILE A 72 27.55 0.86 2.03
CA ILE A 72 26.28 1.56 2.28
C ILE A 72 25.15 1.06 1.38
N LEU A 73 25.45 0.68 0.14
CA LEU A 73 24.47 0.09 -0.77
C LEU A 73 23.92 -1.22 -0.23
N TYR A 74 24.81 -2.10 0.25
CA TYR A 74 24.41 -3.41 0.78
C TYR A 74 23.57 -3.25 2.04
N ILE A 75 23.90 -2.28 2.90
CA ILE A 75 23.09 -1.95 4.09
C ILE A 75 21.70 -1.47 3.66
N GLY A 76 21.62 -0.56 2.68
CA GLY A 76 20.35 -0.07 2.13
C GLY A 76 19.50 -1.18 1.52
N LEU A 77 20.12 -2.10 0.76
CA LEU A 77 19.45 -3.25 0.18
C LEU A 77 18.97 -4.24 1.25
N ILE A 78 19.75 -4.51 2.29
CA ILE A 78 19.35 -5.39 3.40
C ILE A 78 18.16 -4.81 4.15
N LEU A 79 18.22 -3.53 4.52
CA LEU A 79 17.12 -2.84 5.20
C LEU A 79 15.85 -2.84 4.35
N TRP A 80 16.00 -2.59 3.05
CA TRP A 80 14.88 -2.63 2.11
C TRP A 80 14.29 -4.04 1.97
N SER A 81 15.13 -5.07 1.92
CA SER A 81 14.70 -6.48 1.87
C SER A 81 13.91 -6.87 3.12
N LEU A 82 14.42 -6.49 4.31
CA LEU A 82 13.74 -6.72 5.58
C LEU A 82 12.39 -6.01 5.64
N TRP A 83 12.31 -4.80 5.09
CA TRP A 83 11.06 -4.05 5.03
C TRP A 83 10.05 -4.67 4.06
N VAL A 84 10.47 -5.09 2.86
CA VAL A 84 9.59 -5.78 1.91
C VAL A 84 9.01 -7.07 2.53
N LEU A 85 9.80 -7.80 3.32
CA LEU A 85 9.33 -8.96 4.08
C LEU A 85 8.35 -8.57 5.20
N ALA A 86 8.62 -7.49 5.94
CA ALA A 86 7.69 -6.98 6.95
C ALA A 86 6.34 -6.55 6.33
N ASP A 87 6.36 -5.99 5.13
CA ASP A 87 5.15 -5.64 4.39
C ASP A 87 4.27 -6.85 4.08
N ALA A 88 4.86 -8.02 3.80
CA ALA A 88 4.11 -9.26 3.57
C ALA A 88 3.24 -9.65 4.79
N VAL A 89 3.70 -9.33 6.00
CA VAL A 89 2.96 -9.54 7.26
C VAL A 89 1.94 -8.44 7.51
N MET A 90 2.20 -7.21 7.05
CA MET A 90 1.28 -6.08 7.23
C MET A 90 0.13 -6.04 6.21
N ILE A 91 0.25 -6.63 5.02
CA ILE A 91 -0.83 -6.72 4.02
C ILE A 91 -2.18 -7.20 4.61
N PRO A 92 -2.25 -8.30 5.40
CA PRO A 92 -3.51 -8.75 6.02
C PRO A 92 -4.04 -7.86 7.14
N PHE A 93 -3.22 -6.95 7.68
CA PHE A 93 -3.68 -5.90 8.59
C PHE A 93 -4.21 -4.68 7.82
N MET A 94 -3.60 -4.36 6.68
CA MET A 94 -3.96 -3.20 5.85
C MET A 94 -5.18 -3.44 4.93
N ALA A 95 -5.47 -4.69 4.57
CA ALA A 95 -6.59 -5.05 3.72
C ALA A 95 -7.90 -5.35 4.50
N ARG A 96 -7.93 -5.07 5.81
CA ARG A 96 -9.13 -5.14 6.66
C ARG A 96 -9.79 -3.77 6.75
#